data_AF-A0A4Y2ERJ9-F1
#
_entry.id   AF-A0A4Y2ERJ9-F1
#
_cell.length_a   1.000
_cell.length_b   1.000
_cell.length_c   1.000
_cell.angle_alpha   90.00
_cell.angle_beta   90.00
_cell.angle_gamma   90.00
#
_symmetry.space_group_name_H-M   'P 1'
#
loop_
_entity.id
_entity.type
_entity.pdbx_description
1 polymer ?
#
loop_
_entity_poly.entity_id
_entity_poly.type
_entity_poly.pdbx_seq_one_letter_code
_entity_poly.pdbx_strand_id
1 'polypeptide(L)'
;MFRHLGKCLVQSVRSNLTPSAKTYNPIAVSALRYSSKKEESDEEFDARYEAYFNRPNIDEWEIRKGMNDLQGMDLVPEPKIIIAALKACRRLNDYALAVRFLEGVKDKCGIRVKEIYPYILQEIRPTLDELGVLTPEEMGYDKPELWMPDVFEKPMFRGKSS
;
A
#
# COMPACT_ATOMS: atom_id res chain seq x y z
N MET A 1 -80.83 37.12 -57.54
CA MET A 1 -80.76 38.50 -56.99
C MET A 1 -79.88 38.40 -55.76
N PHE A 2 -78.60 38.81 -55.86
CA PHE A 2 -78.06 40.08 -55.33
C PHE A 2 -78.17 40.13 -53.79
N ARG A 3 -77.18 40.40 -52.94
CA ARG A 3 -75.86 41.07 -52.94
C ARG A 3 -75.22 40.73 -51.57
N HIS A 4 -73.96 40.32 -51.47
CA HIS A 4 -72.76 41.16 -51.26
C HIS A 4 -72.44 41.53 -49.79
N LEU A 5 -71.15 41.77 -49.53
CA LEU A 5 -70.46 42.20 -48.30
C LEU A 5 -70.05 41.03 -47.37
N GLY A 6 -68.80 40.57 -47.32
CA GLY A 6 -67.53 41.28 -47.47
C GLY A 6 -67.03 41.76 -46.12
N LYS A 7 -66.28 40.91 -45.40
CA LYS A 7 -65.37 41.31 -44.32
C LYS A 7 -64.07 40.52 -44.46
N CYS A 8 -63.04 41.20 -44.94
CA CYS A 8 -61.67 40.72 -44.90
C CYS A 8 -61.17 40.89 -43.46
N LEU A 9 -60.98 39.81 -42.72
CA LEU A 9 -60.32 39.84 -41.41
C LEU A 9 -58.82 39.68 -41.64
N VAL A 10 -58.06 40.77 -41.51
CA VAL A 10 -56.60 40.73 -41.46
C VAL A 10 -56.20 40.14 -40.12
N GLN A 11 -55.81 38.87 -40.11
CA GLN A 11 -55.25 38.23 -38.91
C GLN A 11 -53.77 38.62 -38.81
N SER A 12 -53.44 39.47 -37.84
CA SER A 12 -52.05 39.78 -37.51
C SER A 12 -51.41 38.53 -36.90
N VAL A 13 -50.54 37.86 -37.65
CA VAL A 13 -49.73 36.76 -37.14
C VAL A 13 -48.62 37.38 -36.30
N ARG A 14 -48.82 37.44 -34.97
CA ARG A 14 -47.71 37.69 -34.04
C ARG A 14 -46.86 36.43 -33.99
N SER A 15 -45.71 36.44 -34.65
CA SER A 15 -44.67 35.44 -34.45
C SER A 15 -44.10 35.58 -33.04
N ASN A 16 -44.49 34.68 -32.13
CA ASN A 16 -43.82 34.54 -30.85
C ASN A 16 -42.47 33.84 -31.07
N LEU A 17 -41.44 34.62 -31.40
CA LEU A 17 -40.06 34.16 -31.28
C LEU A 17 -39.71 34.18 -29.80
N THR A 18 -39.89 33.04 -29.13
CA THR A 18 -39.27 32.81 -27.82
C THR A 18 -37.76 32.64 -28.06
N PRO A 19 -36.88 33.45 -27.45
CA PRO A 19 -35.46 33.13 -27.48
C PRO A 19 -35.28 31.83 -26.68
N SER A 20 -34.84 30.77 -27.36
CA SER A 20 -34.39 29.54 -26.72
C SER A 20 -33.17 29.89 -25.86
N ALA A 21 -33.40 30.14 -24.57
CA ALA A 21 -32.32 30.32 -23.60
C ALA A 21 -31.50 29.03 -23.59
N LYS A 22 -30.30 29.05 -24.19
CA LYS A 22 -29.33 27.98 -24.05
C LYS A 22 -28.99 27.88 -22.56
N THR A 23 -29.53 26.88 -21.90
CA THR A 23 -29.24 26.55 -20.51
C THR A 23 -27.82 25.99 -20.51
N TYR A 24 -26.83 26.83 -20.21
CA TYR A 24 -25.49 26.34 -19.90
C TYR A 24 -25.58 25.65 -18.55
N ASN A 25 -25.54 24.32 -18.54
CA ASN A 25 -25.44 23.56 -17.30
C ASN A 25 -24.14 23.99 -16.60
N PRO A 26 -24.19 24.56 -15.37
CA PRO A 26 -22.98 24.83 -14.63
C PRO A 26 -22.28 23.49 -14.39
N ILE A 27 -20.99 23.42 -14.72
CA ILE A 27 -20.14 22.27 -14.40
C ILE A 27 -20.23 22.08 -12.87
N ALA A 28 -20.91 21.03 -12.44
CA ALA A 28 -21.04 20.70 -11.04
C ALA A 28 -19.66 20.27 -10.51
N VAL A 29 -18.97 21.19 -9.84
CA VAL A 29 -17.80 20.87 -9.02
C VAL A 29 -18.27 19.97 -7.89
N SER A 30 -18.00 18.67 -8.03
CA SER A 30 -18.22 17.71 -6.96
C SER A 30 -17.30 18.07 -5.80
N ALA A 31 -17.88 18.48 -4.67
CA ALA A 31 -17.11 18.72 -3.46
C ALA A 31 -16.36 17.43 -3.08
N LEU A 32 -15.04 17.54 -2.97
CA LEU A 32 -14.18 16.43 -2.54
C LEU A 32 -14.57 16.09 -1.09
N ARG A 33 -15.36 15.02 -0.91
CA ARG A 33 -15.71 14.53 0.43
C ARG A 33 -14.47 13.88 1.03
N TYR A 34 -13.74 14.63 1.84
CA TYR A 34 -12.74 14.03 2.72
C TYR A 34 -13.46 13.13 3.72
N SER A 35 -13.10 11.84 3.77
CA SER A 35 -13.57 10.98 4.85
C SER A 35 -13.04 11.52 6.17
N SER A 36 -13.91 11.73 7.16
CA SER A 36 -13.46 11.95 8.53
C SER A 36 -12.71 10.69 8.98
N LYS A 37 -11.39 10.79 9.15
CA LYS A 37 -10.56 9.67 9.57
C LYS A 37 -10.83 9.43 11.06
N LYS A 38 -11.51 8.33 11.38
CA LYS A 38 -11.54 7.81 12.75
C LYS A 38 -10.11 7.31 13.06
N GLU A 39 -9.51 7.79 14.13
CA GLU A 39 -8.27 7.20 14.64
C GLU A 39 -8.60 5.79 15.14
N GLU A 40 -7.88 4.81 14.61
CA GLU A 40 -7.97 3.42 15.06
C GLU A 40 -6.97 3.19 16.19
N SER A 41 -7.28 2.24 17.08
CA SER A 41 -6.33 1.77 18.10
C SER A 41 -5.23 0.90 17.49
N ASP A 42 -4.12 0.74 18.20
CA ASP A 42 -2.99 -0.08 17.75
C ASP A 42 -3.41 -1.55 17.56
N GLU A 43 -4.27 -2.07 18.43
CA GLU A 43 -4.79 -3.44 18.32
C GLU A 43 -5.72 -3.61 17.11
N GLU A 44 -6.55 -2.60 16.80
CA GLU A 44 -7.40 -2.60 15.60
C GLU A 44 -6.55 -2.51 14.33
N PHE A 45 -5.50 -1.69 14.33
CA PHE A 45 -4.54 -1.56 13.24
C PHE A 45 -3.87 -2.91 12.94
N ASP A 46 -3.37 -3.56 13.99
CA ASP A 46 -2.68 -4.84 13.86
C ASP A 46 -3.62 -5.94 13.34
N ALA A 47 -4.81 -6.05 13.94
CA ALA A 47 -5.80 -7.03 13.55
C ALA A 47 -6.23 -6.82 12.08
N ARG A 48 -6.31 -5.56 11.63
CA ARG A 48 -6.64 -5.23 10.24
C ARG A 48 -5.57 -5.71 9.27
N TYR A 49 -4.29 -5.50 9.56
CA TYR A 49 -3.19 -5.96 8.70
C TYR A 49 -2.98 -7.48 8.75
N GLU A 50 -3.11 -8.08 9.92
CA GLU A 50 -3.09 -9.54 10.06
C GLU A 50 -4.23 -10.18 9.24
N ALA A 51 -5.47 -9.68 9.37
CA ALA A 51 -6.60 -10.14 8.58
C ALA A 51 -6.40 -9.92 7.08
N TYR A 52 -5.81 -8.78 6.69
CA TYR A 52 -5.49 -8.47 5.29
C TYR A 52 -4.57 -9.53 4.66
N PHE A 53 -3.44 -9.83 5.31
CA PHE A 53 -2.50 -10.84 4.81
C PHE A 53 -3.00 -12.27 4.97
N ASN A 54 -3.92 -12.55 5.90
CA ASN A 54 -4.52 -13.88 6.05
C ASN A 54 -5.62 -14.19 5.02
N ARG A 55 -6.02 -13.22 4.17
CA ARG A 55 -6.98 -13.49 3.08
C ARG A 55 -6.48 -14.64 2.19
N PRO A 56 -7.28 -15.71 1.99
CA PRO A 56 -6.82 -16.91 1.29
C PRO A 56 -6.54 -16.64 -0.19
N ASN A 57 -7.26 -15.70 -0.78
CA ASN A 57 -7.20 -15.30 -2.19
C ASN A 57 -6.54 -13.93 -2.40
N ILE A 58 -5.61 -13.53 -1.52
CA ILE A 58 -4.79 -12.35 -1.74
C ILE A 58 -3.96 -12.54 -3.01
N ASP A 59 -3.92 -11.53 -3.88
CA ASP A 59 -3.13 -11.58 -5.11
C ASP A 59 -1.71 -11.00 -4.94
N GLU A 60 -0.86 -11.17 -5.95
CA GLU A 60 0.54 -10.71 -5.91
C GLU A 60 0.65 -9.18 -5.87
N TRP A 61 -0.33 -8.45 -6.41
CA TRP A 61 -0.32 -6.99 -6.37
C TRP A 61 -0.72 -6.47 -4.98
N GLU A 62 -1.75 -7.06 -4.38
CA GLU A 62 -2.28 -6.75 -3.05
C GLU A 62 -1.20 -6.95 -1.98
N ILE A 63 -0.49 -8.09 -1.99
CA ILE A 63 0.57 -8.32 -1.00
C ILE A 63 1.69 -7.27 -1.08
N ARG A 64 2.14 -6.92 -2.30
CA ARG A 64 3.14 -5.86 -2.51
C ARG A 64 2.61 -4.50 -2.07
N LYS A 65 1.34 -4.22 -2.36
CA LYS A 65 0.69 -2.97 -1.94
C LYS A 65 0.63 -2.88 -0.42
N GLY A 66 0.18 -3.94 0.26
CA GLY A 66 0.11 -4.00 1.73
C GLY A 66 1.48 -3.84 2.38
N MET A 67 2.52 -4.51 1.87
CA MET A 67 3.89 -4.38 2.39
C MET A 67 4.46 -2.97 2.19
N ASN A 68 4.25 -2.37 1.01
CA ASN A 68 4.70 -1.00 0.73
C ASN A 68 4.00 0.03 1.60
N ASP A 69 2.68 -0.12 1.81
CA ASP A 69 1.91 0.78 2.66
C ASP A 69 2.36 0.69 4.12
N LEU A 70 2.61 -0.53 4.59
CA LEU A 70 3.11 -0.77 5.94
C LEU A 70 4.51 -0.19 6.16
N GLN A 71 5.42 -0.32 5.18
CA GLN A 71 6.75 0.29 5.23
C GLN A 71 6.70 1.83 5.18
N GLY A 72 5.67 2.40 4.56
CA GLY A 72 5.43 3.84 4.50
C GLY A 72 4.94 4.47 5.81
N MET A 73 4.55 3.66 6.80
CA MET A 73 4.07 4.14 8.11
C MET A 73 5.22 4.27 9.11
N ASP A 74 5.11 5.17 10.09
CA ASP A 74 6.14 5.38 11.12
C ASP A 74 6.05 4.34 12.25
N LEU A 75 6.26 3.07 11.89
CA LEU A 75 6.24 1.94 12.82
C LEU A 75 7.10 0.79 12.30
N VAL A 76 7.43 -0.12 13.20
CA VAL A 76 7.94 -1.45 12.85
C VAL A 76 6.79 -2.44 12.96
N PRO A 77 6.51 -3.28 11.95
CA PRO A 77 5.41 -4.22 12.01
C PRO A 77 5.54 -5.22 13.16
N GLU A 78 4.43 -5.50 13.85
CA GLU A 78 4.37 -6.53 14.88
C GLU A 78 4.63 -7.94 14.30
N PRO A 79 5.24 -8.87 15.06
CA PRO A 79 5.56 -10.22 14.58
C PRO A 79 4.36 -10.98 14.00
N LYS A 80 3.16 -10.80 14.55
CA LYS A 80 1.91 -11.39 14.02
C LYS A 80 1.59 -10.96 12.58
N ILE A 81 1.82 -9.69 12.25
CA ILE A 81 1.63 -9.17 10.87
C ILE A 81 2.68 -9.79 9.96
N ILE A 82 3.93 -9.89 10.41
CA ILE A 82 5.03 -10.48 9.64
C ILE A 82 4.77 -11.95 9.34
N ILE A 83 4.34 -12.72 10.34
CA ILE A 83 3.97 -14.14 10.18
C ILE A 83 2.84 -14.30 9.15
N ALA A 84 1.80 -13.48 9.22
CA ALA A 84 0.70 -13.51 8.24
C ALA A 84 1.19 -13.19 6.82
N ALA A 85 2.07 -12.18 6.69
CA ALA A 85 2.67 -11.80 5.41
C ALA A 85 3.58 -12.91 4.83
N LEU A 86 4.41 -13.56 5.65
CA LEU A 86 5.26 -14.68 5.23
C LEU A 86 4.43 -15.89 4.75
N LYS A 87 3.34 -16.20 5.46
CA LYS A 87 2.39 -17.23 5.04
C LYS A 87 1.70 -16.85 3.73
N ALA A 88 1.40 -15.58 3.51
CA ALA A 88 0.86 -15.09 2.24
C ALA A 88 1.86 -15.27 1.09
N CYS A 89 3.14 -14.92 1.31
CA CYS A 89 4.21 -15.20 0.35
C CYS A 89 4.29 -16.69 -0.01
N ARG A 90 4.14 -17.60 0.97
CA ARG A 90 4.12 -19.04 0.70
C ARG A 90 2.94 -19.46 -0.18
N ARG A 91 1.74 -18.93 0.07
CA ARG A 91 0.55 -19.22 -0.77
C ARG A 91 0.74 -18.78 -2.22
N LEU A 92 1.40 -17.64 -2.41
CA LEU A 92 1.72 -17.07 -3.74
C LEU A 92 3.00 -17.63 -4.36
N ASN A 93 3.72 -18.52 -3.66
CA ASN A 93 5.02 -19.07 -4.06
C ASN A 93 6.09 -17.99 -4.36
N ASP A 94 6.05 -16.86 -3.65
CA ASP A 94 7.02 -15.77 -3.81
C ASP A 94 8.03 -15.75 -2.66
N TYR A 95 9.12 -16.51 -2.84
CA TYR A 95 10.21 -16.58 -1.86
C TYR A 95 11.00 -15.27 -1.77
N ALA A 96 11.27 -14.64 -2.91
CA ALA A 96 12.09 -13.43 -2.97
C ALA A 96 11.41 -12.27 -2.24
N LEU A 97 10.08 -12.16 -2.35
CA LEU A 97 9.31 -11.15 -1.63
C LEU A 97 9.35 -11.36 -0.11
N ALA A 98 9.32 -12.61 0.36
CA ALA A 98 9.45 -12.91 1.80
C ALA A 98 10.78 -12.40 2.36
N VAL A 99 11.90 -12.70 1.69
CA VAL A 99 13.23 -12.23 2.09
C VAL A 99 13.31 -10.70 2.02
N ARG A 100 12.81 -10.11 0.93
CA ARG A 100 12.79 -8.64 0.75
C ARG A 100 11.98 -7.94 1.84
N PHE A 101 10.91 -8.56 2.30
CA PHE A 101 10.10 -8.02 3.38
C PHE A 101 10.86 -8.03 4.72
N LEU A 102 11.62 -9.10 5.02
CA LEU A 102 12.49 -9.16 6.21
C LEU A 102 13.59 -8.08 6.17
N GLU A 103 14.20 -7.83 5.02
CA GLU A 103 15.14 -6.70 4.84
C GLU A 103 14.47 -5.37 5.17
N GLY A 104 13.25 -5.16 4.65
CA GLY A 104 12.47 -3.96 4.93
C GLY A 104 12.16 -3.80 6.43
N VAL A 105 11.79 -4.88 7.13
CA VAL A 105 11.56 -4.84 8.58
C VAL A 105 12.83 -4.46 9.33
N LYS A 106 14.00 -4.99 8.94
CA LYS A 106 15.29 -4.61 9.51
C LYS A 106 15.59 -3.12 9.31
N ASP A 107 15.38 -2.61 8.10
CA ASP A 107 15.58 -1.19 7.77
C ASP A 107 14.66 -0.28 8.58
N LYS A 108 13.38 -0.67 8.75
CA LYS A 108 12.40 0.06 9.58
C LYS A 108 12.80 0.18 11.05
N CYS A 109 13.63 -0.71 11.57
CA CYS A 109 14.13 -0.60 12.94
C CYS A 109 15.09 0.60 13.15
N GLY A 110 15.68 1.12 12.07
CA GLY A 110 16.54 2.30 12.08
C GLY A 110 17.69 2.20 13.08
N ILE A 111 17.86 3.23 13.91
CA ILE A 111 18.95 3.32 14.91
C ILE A 111 18.87 2.17 15.93
N ARG A 112 17.66 1.68 16.23
CA ARG A 112 17.40 0.64 17.23
C ARG A 112 17.40 -0.77 16.64
N VAL A 113 17.97 -0.97 15.45
CA VAL A 113 18.07 -2.28 14.79
C VAL A 113 18.70 -3.36 15.69
N LYS A 114 19.66 -3.01 16.55
CA LYS A 114 20.32 -3.96 17.46
C LYS A 114 19.42 -4.44 18.61
N GLU A 115 18.35 -3.73 18.90
CA GLU A 115 17.42 -4.04 20.00
C GLU A 115 16.13 -4.69 19.48
N ILE A 116 15.55 -4.12 18.42
CA ILE A 116 14.22 -4.50 17.92
C ILE A 116 14.30 -5.72 17.00
N TYR A 117 15.23 -5.74 16.05
CA TYR A 117 15.28 -6.79 15.04
C TYR A 117 15.55 -8.19 15.62
N PRO A 118 16.47 -8.38 16.61
CA PRO A 118 16.65 -9.67 17.26
C PRO A 118 15.38 -10.20 17.96
N TYR A 119 14.60 -9.31 18.58
CA TYR A 119 13.31 -9.68 19.18
C TYR A 119 12.33 -10.17 18.11
N ILE A 120 12.20 -9.44 17.00
CA ILE A 120 11.33 -9.86 15.90
C ILE A 120 11.78 -11.22 15.35
N LEU A 121 13.07 -11.40 15.09
CA LEU A 121 13.63 -12.67 14.61
C LEU A 121 13.32 -13.83 15.56
N GLN A 122 13.42 -13.62 16.87
CA GLN A 122 13.09 -14.62 17.87
C GLN A 122 11.61 -15.06 17.75
N GLU A 123 10.69 -14.11 17.64
CA GLU A 123 9.26 -14.40 17.58
C GLU A 123 8.84 -15.05 16.25
N ILE A 124 9.46 -14.67 15.13
CA ILE A 124 9.12 -15.24 13.81
C ILE A 124 9.90 -16.51 13.47
N ARG A 125 10.95 -16.87 14.23
CA ARG A 125 11.82 -18.02 13.95
C ARG A 125 11.05 -19.33 13.68
N PRO A 126 10.01 -19.70 14.46
CA PRO A 126 9.26 -20.92 14.19
C PRO A 126 8.60 -20.92 12.81
N THR A 127 8.15 -19.75 12.33
CA THR A 127 7.54 -19.61 10.99
C THR A 127 8.60 -19.65 9.89
N LEU A 128 9.78 -19.08 10.11
CA LEU A 128 10.88 -19.16 9.16
C LEU A 128 11.32 -20.61 8.95
N ASP A 129 11.45 -21.38 10.04
CA ASP A 129 11.81 -22.79 10.01
C ASP A 129 10.73 -23.66 9.34
N GLU A 130 9.44 -23.39 9.63
CA GLU A 130 8.30 -24.08 8.99
C GLU A 130 8.27 -23.84 7.47
N LEU A 131 8.47 -22.61 7.04
CA LEU A 131 8.37 -22.21 5.63
C LEU A 131 9.68 -22.42 4.85
N GLY A 132 10.80 -22.67 5.53
CA GLY A 132 12.13 -22.79 4.94
C GLY A 132 12.66 -21.46 4.37
N VAL A 133 12.32 -20.33 5.01
CA VAL A 133 12.77 -19.00 4.59
C VAL A 133 14.03 -18.62 5.35
N LEU A 134 15.12 -18.41 4.64
CA LEU A 134 16.38 -17.94 5.21
C LEU A 134 16.33 -16.43 5.46
N THR A 135 17.00 -15.97 6.51
CA THR A 135 17.17 -14.53 6.73
C THR A 135 18.21 -13.94 5.76
N PRO A 136 18.18 -12.62 5.50
CA PRO A 136 19.20 -11.97 4.68
C PRO A 136 20.63 -12.22 5.19
N GLU A 137 20.81 -12.32 6.51
CA GLU A 137 22.08 -12.66 7.15
C GLU A 137 22.54 -14.09 6.85
N GLU A 138 21.63 -15.07 6.89
CA GLU A 138 21.92 -16.48 6.60
C GLU A 138 22.28 -16.69 5.12
N MET A 139 21.76 -15.82 4.24
CA MET A 139 22.09 -15.81 2.81
C MET A 139 23.38 -15.03 2.48
N GLY A 140 23.92 -14.26 3.42
CA GLY A 140 25.08 -13.40 3.20
C GLY A 140 24.77 -12.11 2.41
N TYR A 141 23.50 -11.68 2.38
CA TYR A 141 23.07 -10.42 1.76
C TYR A 141 22.97 -9.26 2.77
N ASP A 142 23.43 -9.45 4.01
CA ASP A 142 23.45 -8.39 5.03
C ASP A 142 24.43 -7.26 4.71
N LYS A 143 25.44 -7.55 3.88
CA LYS A 143 26.53 -6.64 3.52
C LYS A 143 26.70 -6.56 2.00
N PRO A 144 27.11 -5.39 1.48
CA PRO A 144 27.50 -5.27 0.08
C PRO A 144 28.77 -6.09 -0.21
N GLU A 145 28.97 -6.47 -1.47
CA GLU A 145 30.09 -7.33 -1.89
C GLU A 145 31.48 -6.78 -1.51
N LEU A 146 31.63 -5.46 -1.53
CA LEU A 146 32.87 -4.74 -1.19
C LEU A 146 32.84 -4.18 0.24
N TRP A 147 32.06 -4.78 1.14
CA TRP A 147 32.05 -4.37 2.54
C TRP A 147 33.42 -4.59 3.17
N MET A 148 34.04 -3.50 3.62
CA MET A 148 35.27 -3.53 4.40
C MET A 148 34.92 -3.43 5.88
N PRO A 149 35.52 -4.25 6.77
CA PRO A 149 35.42 -4.01 8.20
C PRO A 149 35.92 -2.60 8.52
N ASP A 150 35.40 -2.01 9.60
CA ASP A 150 35.89 -0.72 10.07
C ASP A 150 37.42 -0.82 10.31
N VAL A 151 38.15 0.23 9.94
CA VAL A 151 39.60 0.32 10.15
C VAL A 151 39.95 0.19 11.64
N PHE A 152 39.02 0.53 12.52
CA PHE A 152 39.15 0.39 13.97
C PHE A 152 38.66 -0.97 14.51
N GLU A 153 37.98 -1.78 13.71
CA GLU A 153 37.66 -3.17 14.04
C GLU A 153 38.88 -4.05 13.73
N LYS A 154 39.21 -4.95 14.66
CA LYS A 154 40.44 -5.77 14.58
C LYS A 154 40.46 -6.55 13.26
N PRO A 155 41.54 -6.48 12.45
CA PRO A 155 41.59 -7.15 11.17
C PRO A 155 41.50 -8.66 11.37
N MET A 156 40.52 -9.28 10.71
CA MET A 156 40.28 -10.73 10.72
C MET A 156 41.44 -11.51 10.05
N PHE A 157 42.22 -10.82 9.21
CA PHE A 157 43.44 -11.32 8.57
C PHE A 157 44.70 -10.88 9.35
N ARG A 158 44.90 -11.39 10.57
CA ARG A 158 46.27 -11.67 11.01
C ARG A 158 46.50 -13.15 10.74
N GLY A 159 47.31 -13.42 9.70
CA GLY A 159 47.68 -14.77 9.30
C GLY A 159 48.12 -15.59 10.50
N LYS A 160 47.72 -16.87 10.51
CA LYS A 160 48.33 -17.86 11.38
C LYS A 160 49.83 -17.85 11.08
N SER A 161 50.62 -17.29 12.00
CA SER A 161 52.05 -17.56 12.05
C SER A 161 52.20 -19.02 12.48
N SER A 162 52.60 -19.88 11.56
CA SER A 162 53.10 -21.23 11.81
C SER A 162 54.20 -21.50 10.80
#